data_AF-A0A2V7UCJ8-F1
#
_entry.id   AF-A0A2V7UCJ8-F1
#
_cell.length_a   1.000
_cell.length_b   1.000
_cell.length_c   1.000
_cell.angle_alpha   90.00
_cell.angle_beta   90.00
_cell.angle_gamma   90.00
#
_symmetry.space_group_name_H-M   'P 1'
#
loop_
_entity.id
_entity.type
_entity.pdbx_description
1 polymer ?
#
loop_
_entity_poly.entity_id
_entity_poly.type
_entity_poly.pdbx_seq_one_letter_code
_entity_poly.pdbx_strand_id
1 'polypeptide(L)'
;MYSTQMKRYFIDSDQKEITAQGEMRSITRVGGAVLEDVRHRFIAHAVDLDGDEGQPRRDRFDVHMKTAFWQPGNPMCTPSERYPGLCRFGGRLIAGDVHVSAGGDDEDDHDGNHD
;
A
#
# COMPACT_ATOMS: atom_id res chain seq x y z
N MET A 1 11.94 -4.82 -4.07
CA MET A 1 11.21 -5.39 -2.92
C MET A 1 10.13 -6.31 -3.45
N TYR A 2 9.83 -7.44 -2.81
CA TYR A 2 8.69 -8.29 -3.18
C TYR A 2 8.11 -9.00 -1.96
N SER A 3 6.79 -9.16 -1.95
CA SER A 3 6.08 -9.89 -0.89
C SER A 3 6.41 -11.38 -0.98
N THR A 4 6.76 -11.98 0.15
CA THR A 4 6.97 -13.42 0.27
C THR A 4 5.73 -14.11 0.85
N GLN A 5 4.89 -13.37 1.57
CA GLN A 5 3.64 -13.86 2.12
C GLN A 5 2.73 -12.68 2.50
N MET A 6 1.50 -12.65 1.99
CA MET A 6 0.44 -11.79 2.54
C MET A 6 -0.32 -12.57 3.60
N LYS A 7 -0.41 -12.05 4.82
CA LYS A 7 -1.04 -12.76 5.94
C LYS A 7 -2.48 -12.30 6.16
N ARG A 8 -2.75 -10.99 6.04
CA ARG A 8 -4.07 -10.38 6.26
C ARG A 8 -4.20 -9.09 5.46
N TYR A 9 -5.43 -8.77 5.05
CA TYR A 9 -5.81 -7.42 4.63
C TYR A 9 -7.13 -7.02 5.30
N PHE A 10 -7.32 -5.72 5.47
CA PHE A 10 -8.49 -5.09 6.06
C PHE A 10 -8.92 -3.93 5.15
N ILE A 11 -10.22 -3.80 4.94
CA ILE A 11 -10.82 -2.71 4.17
C ILE A 11 -11.67 -1.91 5.15
N ASP A 12 -11.44 -0.60 5.20
CA ASP A 12 -12.23 0.37 5.94
C ASP A 12 -12.94 1.27 4.92
N SER A 13 -14.22 0.99 4.66
CA SER A 13 -15.01 1.76 3.71
C SER A 13 -15.36 3.16 4.21
N ASP A 14 -15.43 3.36 5.53
CA ASP A 14 -15.76 4.66 6.11
C ASP A 14 -14.58 5.63 5.97
N GLN A 15 -13.36 5.10 6.14
CA GLN A 15 -12.12 5.86 5.96
C GLN A 15 -11.57 5.80 4.52
N LYS A 16 -12.16 4.97 3.65
CA LYS A 16 -11.70 4.70 2.29
C LYS A 16 -10.26 4.18 2.23
N GLU A 17 -9.92 3.27 3.14
CA GLU A 17 -8.58 2.72 3.30
C GLU A 17 -8.53 1.21 3.07
N ILE A 18 -7.44 0.74 2.48
CA ILE A 18 -7.07 -0.68 2.47
C ILE A 18 -5.73 -0.84 3.20
N THR A 19 -5.67 -1.71 4.19
CA THR A 19 -4.43 -2.04 4.91
C THR A 19 -4.11 -3.52 4.76
N ALA A 20 -2.94 -3.85 4.22
CA ALA A 20 -2.44 -5.21 4.12
C ALA A 20 -1.15 -5.40 4.94
N GLN A 21 -1.01 -6.57 5.57
CA GLN A 21 0.15 -6.91 6.39
C GLN A 21 0.71 -8.26 6.01
N GLY A 22 2.04 -8.38 6.04
CA GLY A 22 2.70 -9.61 5.66
C GLY A 22 4.20 -9.58 5.87
N GLU A 23 4.89 -10.47 5.18
CA GLU A 23 6.34 -10.54 5.10
C GLU A 23 6.81 -10.28 3.68
N MET A 24 7.91 -9.54 3.56
CA MET A 24 8.55 -9.21 2.31
C MET A 24 10.05 -9.44 2.39
N ARG A 25 10.67 -9.68 1.23
CA ARG A 25 12.13 -9.61 1.08
C ARG A 25 12.52 -8.30 0.44
N SER A 26 13.44 -7.59 1.07
CA SER A 26 14.02 -6.35 0.56
C SER A 26 15.50 -6.53 0.32
N ILE A 27 15.93 -6.09 -0.87
CA ILE A 27 17.33 -6.08 -1.28
C ILE A 27 17.69 -4.61 -1.53
N THR A 28 18.54 -4.06 -0.67
CA THR A 28 19.00 -2.67 -0.73
C THR A 28 20.35 -2.61 -1.45
N ARG A 29 20.44 -1.79 -2.49
CA ARG A 29 21.68 -1.57 -3.25
C ARG A 29 22.06 -0.10 -3.26
N VAL A 30 23.33 0.20 -3.01
CA VAL A 30 23.91 1.55 -3.08
C VAL A 30 25.26 1.45 -3.77
N GLY A 31 25.49 2.29 -4.79
CA GLY A 31 26.73 2.25 -5.57
C GLY A 31 27.02 0.90 -6.25
N GLY A 32 25.98 0.12 -6.56
CA GLY A 32 26.10 -1.21 -7.17
C GLY A 32 26.35 -2.37 -6.18
N ALA A 33 26.70 -2.08 -4.92
CA ALA A 33 26.86 -3.09 -3.87
C ALA A 33 25.53 -3.40 -3.17
N VAL A 34 25.33 -4.66 -2.76
CA VAL A 34 24.21 -5.05 -1.87
C VAL A 34 24.59 -4.68 -0.44
N LEU A 35 23.86 -3.74 0.16
CA LEU A 35 24.03 -3.35 1.56
C LEU A 35 23.19 -4.20 2.50
N GLU A 36 22.02 -4.66 2.04
CA GLU A 36 21.09 -5.43 2.85
C GLU A 36 20.28 -6.37 1.96
N ASP A 37 20.08 -7.60 2.41
CA ASP A 37 19.18 -8.59 1.81
C ASP A 37 18.49 -9.36 2.93
N VAL A 38 17.27 -8.93 3.29
CA VAL A 38 16.59 -9.39 4.52
C VAL A 38 15.11 -9.61 4.29
N ARG A 39 14.55 -10.55 5.07
CA ARG A 39 13.10 -10.73 5.22
C ARG A 39 12.61 -9.96 6.44
N HIS A 40 11.50 -9.25 6.28
CA HIS A 40 10.92 -8.43 7.35
C HIS A 40 9.42 -8.27 7.17
N ARG A 41 8.75 -7.77 8.21
CA ARG A 41 7.32 -7.43 8.15
C ARG A 41 7.10 -6.13 7.39
N PHE A 42 5.91 -5.99 6.81
CA PHE A 42 5.46 -4.75 6.18
C PHE A 42 4.00 -4.47 6.46
N ILE A 43 3.63 -3.19 6.30
CA ILE A 43 2.26 -2.73 6.21
C ILE A 43 2.13 -1.99 4.88
N ALA A 44 1.30 -2.48 3.97
CA ALA A 44 0.90 -1.75 2.78
C ALA A 44 -0.41 -1.02 3.08
N HIS A 45 -0.47 0.25 2.74
CA HIS A 45 -1.61 1.11 3.00
C HIS A 45 -1.99 1.83 1.71
N ALA A 46 -3.24 1.63 1.28
CA ALA A 46 -3.83 2.32 0.15
C ALA A 46 -4.94 3.23 0.66
N VAL A 47 -5.01 4.44 0.13
CA VAL A 47 -6.06 5.41 0.44
C VAL A 47 -6.69 5.85 -0.87
N ASP A 48 -8.00 5.64 -0.97
CA ASP A 48 -8.83 6.25 -2.00
C ASP A 48 -9.12 7.68 -1.55
N LEU A 49 -8.56 8.63 -2.28
CA LEU A 49 -8.71 10.07 -1.98
C LEU A 49 -9.71 10.71 -2.94
N ASP A 50 -10.61 9.90 -3.54
CA ASP A 50 -11.75 10.24 -4.37
C ASP A 50 -11.69 11.68 -4.87
N GLY A 51 -11.08 11.87 -6.05
CA GLY A 51 -11.19 13.16 -6.72
C GLY A 51 -12.66 13.41 -7.06
N ASP A 52 -13.17 14.62 -6.83
CA ASP A 52 -14.44 15.04 -7.44
C ASP A 52 -14.43 14.70 -8.94
N GLU A 53 -15.58 14.33 -9.51
CA GLU A 53 -15.76 14.16 -10.95
C GLU A 53 -15.29 15.44 -11.68
N GLY A 54 -14.05 15.46 -12.15
CA GLY A 54 -13.41 16.64 -12.76
C GLY A 54 -12.04 17.02 -12.21
N GLN A 55 -11.60 16.44 -11.09
CA GLN A 55 -10.24 16.61 -10.57
C GLN A 55 -9.36 15.37 -10.81
N PRO A 56 -8.04 15.54 -11.02
CA PRO A 56 -7.14 14.39 -11.11
C PRO A 56 -7.15 13.60 -9.79
N ARG A 57 -7.31 12.27 -9.89
CA ARG A 57 -7.26 11.36 -8.73
C ARG A 57 -5.96 11.56 -7.95
N ARG A 58 -6.05 11.50 -6.63
CA ARG A 58 -4.92 11.72 -5.71
C ARG A 58 -4.60 10.50 -4.87
N ASP A 59 -5.17 9.37 -5.24
CA ASP A 59 -5.05 8.09 -4.54
C ASP A 59 -3.59 7.77 -4.25
N ARG A 60 -3.41 7.09 -3.12
CA ARG A 60 -2.09 6.93 -2.54
C ARG A 60 -1.87 5.49 -2.15
N PHE A 61 -0.68 4.99 -2.46
CA PHE A 61 -0.22 3.69 -2.00
C PHE A 61 1.15 3.84 -1.36
N ASP A 62 1.26 3.41 -0.11
CA ASP A 62 2.51 3.39 0.64
C ASP A 62 2.78 1.98 1.20
N VAL A 63 4.06 1.63 1.30
CA VAL A 63 4.56 0.50 2.06
C VAL A 63 5.39 1.03 3.22
N HIS A 64 5.07 0.55 4.40
CA HIS A 64 5.70 0.91 5.66
C HIS A 64 6.46 -0.28 6.21
N MET A 65 7.75 -0.09 6.47
CA MET A 65 8.61 -1.17 6.94
C MET A 65 9.80 -0.66 7.73
N LYS A 66 10.42 -1.57 8.48
CA LYS A 66 11.67 -1.33 9.20
C LYS A 66 12.63 -2.49 8.98
N THR A 67 13.88 -2.17 8.69
CA THR A 67 15.02 -3.08 8.67
C THR A 67 16.19 -2.49 9.44
N ALA A 68 17.36 -3.14 9.42
CA ALA A 68 18.55 -2.58 10.05
C ALA A 68 19.03 -1.33 9.28
N PHE A 69 18.94 -1.37 7.94
CA PHE A 69 19.24 -0.20 7.11
C PHE A 69 18.08 0.80 7.10
N TRP A 70 16.86 0.36 6.80
CA TRP A 70 15.68 1.22 6.70
C TRP A 70 15.02 1.42 8.06
N GLN A 71 15.50 2.41 8.82
CA GLN A 71 14.89 2.82 10.08
C GLN A 71 14.91 4.34 10.24
N PRO A 72 13.94 4.94 10.95
CA PRO A 72 13.98 6.36 11.29
C PRO A 72 15.31 6.73 11.98
N GLY A 73 15.93 7.82 11.52
CA GLY A 73 17.29 8.21 11.87
C GLY A 73 18.31 7.93 10.76
N ASN A 74 18.02 7.01 9.83
CA ASN A 74 18.75 6.94 8.56
C ASN A 74 18.28 8.06 7.63
N PRO A 75 19.16 8.93 7.08
CA PRO A 75 18.78 10.00 6.17
C PRO A 75 18.05 9.55 4.89
N MET A 76 18.24 8.30 4.49
CA MET A 76 17.57 7.73 3.31
C MET A 76 16.13 7.26 3.63
N CYS A 77 15.78 7.15 4.90
CA CYS A 77 14.44 6.77 5.34
C CYS A 77 13.56 8.00 5.43
N THR A 78 12.52 8.07 4.61
CA THR A 78 11.38 8.96 4.88
C THR A 78 10.58 8.38 6.04
N PRO A 79 10.50 9.04 7.21
CA PRO A 79 9.75 8.50 8.33
C PRO A 79 8.25 8.41 8.01
N SER A 80 7.61 7.35 8.50
CA SER A 80 6.17 7.22 8.41
C SER A 80 5.47 8.06 9.47
N GLU A 81 4.55 8.92 9.04
CA GLU A 81 3.67 9.68 9.93
C GLU A 81 2.53 8.80 10.48
N ARG A 82 1.95 7.92 9.63
CA ARG A 82 0.83 7.02 9.98
C ARG A 82 1.24 5.86 10.90
N TYR A 83 2.43 5.30 10.71
CA TYR A 83 2.94 4.17 11.49
C TYR A 83 4.30 4.56 12.13
N PRO A 84 4.29 5.25 13.28
CA PRO A 84 5.50 5.75 13.92
C PRO A 84 6.56 4.65 14.12
N GLY A 85 7.82 4.99 13.84
CA GLY A 85 8.93 4.06 13.95
C GLY A 85 9.24 3.25 12.68
N LEU A 86 8.44 3.39 11.62
CA LEU A 86 8.67 2.77 10.30
C LEU A 86 9.15 3.80 9.26
N CYS A 87 9.81 3.30 8.21
CA CYS A 87 10.08 4.06 6.99
C CYS A 87 8.92 3.90 6.01
N ARG A 88 8.65 4.95 5.23
CA ARG A 88 7.60 4.99 4.21
C ARG A 88 8.20 4.96 2.80
N PHE A 89 7.66 4.10 1.96
CA PHE A 89 7.97 3.99 0.54
C PHE A 89 6.68 4.07 -0.27
N GLY A 90 6.72 4.69 -1.45
CA GLY A 90 5.52 4.93 -2.26
C GLY A 90 5.07 6.38 -2.22
N GLY A 91 3.81 6.62 -2.59
CA GLY A 91 3.27 7.96 -2.76
C GLY A 91 2.01 7.98 -3.60
N ARG A 92 1.75 9.12 -4.22
CA ARG A 92 0.59 9.31 -5.11
C ARG A 92 0.70 8.42 -6.33
N LEU A 93 -0.40 7.79 -6.69
CA LEU A 93 -0.54 7.05 -7.92
C LEU A 93 -0.79 8.03 -9.08
N ILE A 94 -0.03 7.89 -10.16
CA ILE A 94 -0.14 8.76 -11.35
C ILE A 94 -1.02 8.11 -12.43
N ALA A 95 -1.08 6.78 -12.47
CA ALA A 95 -1.77 6.00 -13.50
C ALA A 95 -2.47 4.75 -12.91
N GLY A 96 -2.88 4.83 -11.65
CA GLY A 96 -3.55 3.74 -10.96
C GLY A 96 -4.54 4.30 -9.95
N ASP A 97 -5.59 3.53 -9.72
CA ASP A 97 -6.73 3.94 -8.91
C ASP A 97 -6.82 3.03 -7.68
N VAL A 98 -7.08 3.63 -6.53
CA VAL A 98 -7.54 2.90 -5.35
C VAL A 98 -9.03 3.20 -5.27
N HIS A 99 -9.86 2.17 -5.31
CA HIS A 99 -11.29 2.33 -5.12
C HIS A 99 -11.73 1.58 -3.87
N VAL A 100 -12.30 2.31 -2.93
CA VAL A 100 -12.86 1.74 -1.70
C VAL A 100 -14.30 2.21 -1.57
N SER A 101 -15.24 1.40 -2.06
CA SER A 101 -16.66 1.60 -1.84
C SER A 101 -17.10 0.95 -0.53
N ALA A 102 -18.03 1.60 0.18
CA ALA A 102 -18.90 0.86 1.09
C ALA A 102 -19.65 -0.14 0.22
N GLY A 103 -19.65 -1.42 0.60
CA GLY A 103 -20.41 -2.44 -0.13
C GLY A 103 -21.86 -2.00 -0.24
N GLY A 104 -22.22 -1.42 -1.38
CA GLY A 104 -23.55 -1.57 -1.94
C GLY A 104 -23.61 -3.01 -2.37
N ASP A 105 -24.71 -3.67 -2.01
CA ASP A 105 -25.02 -5.00 -2.45
C ASP A 105 -24.65 -5.14 -3.94
N ASP A 106 -23.74 -6.05 -4.25
CA ASP A 106 -23.73 -6.68 -5.56
C ASP A 106 -25.07 -7.44 -5.63
N GLU A 107 -26.16 -6.72 -5.91
CA GLU A 107 -27.32 -7.32 -6.54
C GLU A 107 -26.79 -7.86 -7.86
N ASP A 108 -26.49 -9.15 -7.84
CA ASP A 108 -26.45 -10.02 -9.01
C ASP A 108 -27.79 -9.83 -9.75
N ASP A 109 -27.90 -8.77 -10.55
CA ASP A 109 -28.95 -8.61 -11.55
C ASP A 109 -28.68 -9.67 -12.62
N HIS A 110 -29.24 -10.84 -12.34
CA HIS A 110 -29.44 -11.96 -13.23
C HIS A 110 -30.40 -11.54 -14.34
N ASP A 111 -29.98 -10.64 -15.23
CA ASP A 111 -30.71 -10.35 -16.45
C ASP A 111 -30.43 -11.46 -17.47
N GLY A 112 -31.36 -12.42 -17.48
CA GLY A 112 -31.39 -13.48 -18.47
C GLY A 112 -31.66 -12.93 -19.88
N ASN A 113 -31.23 -13.70 -20.88
CA ASN A 113 -32.10 -13.90 -22.03
C ASN A 113 -31.92 -15.33 -22.57
N HIS A 114 -33.02 -16.08 -22.50
CA HIS A 114 -33.25 -17.23 -23.35
C HIS A 114 -33.40 -16.74 -24.80
N ASP A 115 -32.75 -17.43 -25.73
CA ASP A 115 -33.32 -17.84 -27.02
C ASP A 115 -32.54 -19.05 -27.54
#